data_AF-A0A7X8D9S8-F1
#
_entry.id   AF-A0A7X8D9S8-F1
#
_cell.length_a   1.000
_cell.length_b   1.000
_cell.length_c   1.000
_cell.angle_alpha   90.00
_cell.angle_beta   90.00
_cell.angle_gamma   90.00
#
_symmetry.space_group_name_H-M   'P 1'
#
loop_
_entity.id
_entity.type
_entity.pdbx_description
1 polymer ?
#
loop_
_entity_poly.entity_id
_entity_poly.type
_entity_poly.pdbx_seq_one_letter_code
_entity_poly.pdbx_strand_id
1 'polypeptide(L)'
;MKNRLEYPMWHNIDRKRRKAARKARMTPIEWKDKDKGDTSAVFAGKRGKYVTTLKDCSCEDFNINLMRKSPCKHMIRLAMELNLLSKGKMVTNLDTALYVAEKRDFRQHVREGDLLNTVCIAKFLNELYTKGSAEIESIEVIKDSYIRFFYITSADGKIAYPIRKRRKNARKTVKIATRRLGRWLLEDENALNAALNYTEQ
;
A
#
# COMPACT_ATOMS: atom_id res chain seq x y z
N MET A 1 12.07 -3.51 -30.71
CA MET A 1 13.19 -2.83 -30.00
C MET A 1 12.73 -2.48 -28.59
N LYS A 2 13.42 -2.94 -27.54
CA LYS A 2 13.06 -2.62 -26.14
C LYS A 2 13.48 -1.17 -25.86
N ASN A 3 12.49 -0.30 -25.71
CA ASN A 3 12.63 1.11 -25.37
C ASN A 3 13.46 1.32 -24.10
N ARG A 4 14.71 1.77 -24.23
CA ARG A 4 15.64 2.01 -23.11
C ARG A 4 16.25 3.39 -23.24
N LEU A 5 16.40 4.10 -22.11
CA LEU A 5 17.20 5.33 -22.07
C LEU A 5 18.69 4.98 -22.05
N GLU A 6 19.47 5.72 -22.83
CA GLU A 6 20.92 5.74 -22.70
C GLU A 6 21.28 6.40 -21.36
N TYR A 7 21.88 5.60 -20.48
CA TYR A 7 22.45 6.05 -19.22
C TYR A 7 23.85 6.64 -19.49
N PRO A 8 24.26 7.79 -18.88
CA PRO A 8 23.61 8.56 -17.83
C PRO A 8 23.15 9.96 -18.29
N MET A 9 22.36 10.09 -19.36
CA MET A 9 22.01 11.43 -19.87
C MET A 9 20.65 11.92 -19.35
N TRP A 10 20.50 12.10 -18.03
CA TRP A 10 19.30 12.71 -17.41
C TRP A 10 19.41 14.23 -17.31
N HIS A 11 19.63 14.93 -18.43
CA HIS A 11 19.91 16.37 -18.40
C HIS A 11 18.70 17.24 -18.05
N ASN A 12 17.48 16.71 -18.13
CA ASN A 12 16.24 17.45 -17.86
C ASN A 12 15.31 16.69 -16.90
N ILE A 13 15.76 16.51 -15.66
CA ILE A 13 14.89 15.98 -14.59
C ILE A 13 13.90 17.08 -14.16
N ASP A 14 12.63 16.90 -14.52
CA ASP A 14 11.55 17.80 -14.10
C ASP A 14 11.49 17.94 -12.56
N ARG A 15 11.37 19.19 -12.11
CA ARG A 15 11.34 19.54 -10.68
C ARG A 15 10.16 18.89 -9.96
N LYS A 16 8.99 18.78 -10.60
CA LYS A 16 7.80 18.14 -9.99
C LYS A 16 8.02 16.63 -9.83
N ARG A 17 8.59 15.96 -10.81
CA ARG A 17 8.98 14.54 -10.75
C ARG A 17 10.01 14.28 -9.65
N ARG A 18 11.05 15.12 -9.54
CA ARG A 18 12.05 15.03 -8.47
C ARG A 18 11.42 15.19 -7.07
N LYS A 19 10.51 16.16 -6.90
CA LYS A 19 9.76 16.33 -5.65
C LYS A 19 8.85 15.13 -5.35
N ALA A 20 8.27 14.52 -6.38
CA ALA A 20 7.44 13.33 -6.21
C ALA A 20 8.25 12.09 -5.80
N ALA A 21 9.45 11.90 -6.37
CA ALA A 21 10.38 10.82 -6.05
C ALA A 21 10.79 10.79 -4.57
N ARG A 22 10.93 11.97 -3.95
CA ARG A 22 11.32 12.11 -2.53
C ARG A 22 10.25 11.66 -1.53
N LYS A 23 9.01 11.41 -1.94
CA LYS A 23 7.91 11.07 -1.03
C LYS A 23 8.06 9.65 -0.48
N ALA A 24 7.67 9.44 0.79
CA ALA A 24 7.63 8.15 1.47
C ALA A 24 7.02 6.99 0.66
N ARG A 25 5.91 7.25 -0.06
CA ARG A 25 5.24 6.25 -0.91
C ARG A 25 6.08 5.72 -2.09
N MET A 26 7.21 6.37 -2.38
CA MET A 26 8.16 5.93 -3.42
C MET A 26 9.32 5.15 -2.81
N THR A 27 9.25 4.75 -1.55
CA THR A 27 10.22 3.78 -1.02
C THR A 27 10.14 2.49 -1.86
N PRO A 28 11.27 1.93 -2.32
CA PRO A 28 11.30 0.60 -2.94
C PRO A 28 10.63 -0.42 -2.03
N ILE A 29 9.73 -1.24 -2.58
CA ILE A 29 9.09 -2.33 -1.81
C ILE A 29 9.87 -3.63 -1.92
N GLU A 30 10.69 -3.77 -2.96
CA GLU A 30 11.53 -4.94 -3.21
C GLU A 30 12.74 -4.48 -4.03
N TRP A 31 13.91 -5.02 -3.71
CA TRP A 31 15.14 -4.85 -4.48
C TRP A 31 15.41 -6.12 -5.27
N LYS A 32 15.77 -5.97 -6.53
CA LYS A 32 16.15 -7.06 -7.43
C LYS A 32 17.59 -6.83 -7.87
N ASP A 33 18.43 -7.84 -7.70
CA ASP A 33 19.81 -7.86 -8.16
C ASP A 33 20.64 -6.65 -7.68
N LYS A 34 20.55 -6.34 -6.38
CA LYS A 34 21.29 -5.24 -5.75
C LYS A 34 22.80 -5.33 -6.01
N ASP A 35 23.32 -6.56 -6.12
CA ASP A 35 24.76 -6.85 -6.19
C ASP A 35 25.24 -7.33 -7.58
N LYS A 36 24.37 -7.37 -8.61
CA LYS A 36 24.68 -7.95 -9.94
C LYS A 36 24.54 -6.96 -11.10
N GLY A 37 25.11 -5.76 -10.96
CA GLY A 37 25.38 -4.83 -12.06
C GLY A 37 24.20 -3.97 -12.52
N ASP A 38 23.12 -4.55 -13.04
CA ASP A 38 21.92 -3.80 -13.46
C ASP A 38 20.87 -3.81 -12.31
N THR A 39 21.14 -3.04 -11.25
CA THR A 39 20.24 -2.98 -10.08
C THR A 39 18.85 -2.52 -10.49
N SER A 40 17.84 -3.27 -10.05
CA SER A 40 16.44 -2.95 -10.26
C SER A 40 15.65 -2.96 -8.96
N ALA A 41 14.52 -2.27 -8.95
CA ALA A 41 13.66 -2.22 -7.77
C ALA A 41 12.18 -2.19 -8.19
N VAL A 42 11.35 -2.71 -7.30
CA VAL A 42 9.89 -2.66 -7.44
C VAL A 42 9.37 -1.48 -6.63
N PHE A 43 8.53 -0.65 -7.26
CA PHE A 43 7.90 0.50 -6.63
C PHE A 43 6.38 0.37 -6.61
N ALA A 44 5.76 0.86 -5.53
CA ALA A 44 4.32 0.92 -5.40
C ALA A 44 3.68 2.04 -6.25
N GLY A 45 2.63 1.70 -6.99
CA GLY A 45 1.95 2.59 -7.92
C GLY A 45 0.47 2.82 -7.61
N LYS A 46 -0.18 3.69 -8.40
CA LYS A 46 -1.64 3.85 -8.34
C LYS A 46 -2.36 2.63 -8.96
N ARG A 47 -1.80 2.07 -10.03
CA ARG A 47 -2.41 0.96 -10.81
C ARG A 47 -1.81 -0.41 -10.53
N GLY A 48 -0.72 -0.50 -9.75
CA GLY A 48 -0.04 -1.75 -9.44
C GLY A 48 1.39 -1.53 -8.98
N LYS A 49 2.23 -2.56 -9.11
CA LYS A 49 3.66 -2.52 -8.83
C LYS A 49 4.43 -2.24 -10.14
N TYR A 50 5.52 -1.48 -10.06
CA TYR A 50 6.34 -1.14 -11.23
C TYR A 50 7.78 -1.59 -11.05
N VAL A 51 8.27 -2.40 -11.99
CA VAL A 51 9.68 -2.79 -12.06
C VAL A 51 10.44 -1.64 -12.71
N THR A 52 11.53 -1.23 -12.08
CA THR A 52 12.27 -0.03 -12.46
C THR A 52 13.76 -0.31 -12.45
N THR A 53 14.44 0.08 -13.51
CA THR A 53 15.90 0.16 -13.61
C THR A 53 16.30 1.61 -13.88
N LEU A 54 17.61 1.88 -14.00
CA LEU A 54 18.09 3.21 -14.41
C LEU A 54 17.83 3.51 -15.90
N LYS A 55 17.50 2.49 -16.70
CA LYS A 55 17.32 2.56 -18.16
C LYS A 55 15.85 2.43 -18.59
N ASP A 56 15.01 1.80 -17.77
CA ASP A 56 13.62 1.46 -18.13
C ASP A 56 12.71 1.43 -16.88
N CYS A 57 11.40 1.63 -17.08
CA CYS A 57 10.40 1.47 -16.03
C CYS A 57 9.05 1.05 -16.61
N SER A 58 8.43 0.01 -16.02
CA SER A 58 7.12 -0.49 -16.46
C SER A 58 5.91 0.42 -16.19
N CYS A 59 6.15 1.67 -15.77
CA CYS A 59 5.08 2.62 -15.50
C CYS A 59 4.68 3.42 -16.75
N GLU A 60 3.39 3.72 -16.85
CA GLU A 60 2.81 4.51 -17.95
C GLU A 60 3.46 5.89 -18.13
N ASP A 61 3.84 6.57 -17.03
CA ASP A 61 4.53 7.87 -17.08
C ASP A 61 5.88 7.77 -17.81
N PHE A 62 6.61 6.66 -17.70
CA PHE A 62 7.84 6.46 -18.46
C PHE A 62 7.54 6.25 -19.94
N ASN A 63 6.61 5.34 -20.26
CA ASN A 63 6.24 5.02 -21.64
C ASN A 63 5.79 6.26 -22.43
N ILE A 64 4.98 7.14 -21.82
CA ILE A 64 4.51 8.38 -22.45
C ILE A 64 5.66 9.38 -22.68
N ASN A 65 6.69 9.38 -21.82
CA ASN A 65 7.76 10.39 -21.84
C ASN A 65 9.06 9.89 -22.48
N LEU A 66 9.05 8.68 -23.03
CA LEU A 66 10.20 8.06 -23.66
C LEU A 66 10.75 8.90 -24.81
N MET A 67 9.87 9.44 -25.67
CA MET A 67 10.26 10.27 -26.82
C MET A 67 11.02 11.54 -26.40
N ARG A 68 10.80 12.01 -25.17
CA ARG A 68 11.47 13.19 -24.59
C ARG A 68 12.68 12.82 -23.73
N LYS A 69 13.10 11.54 -23.77
CA LYS A 69 14.21 10.97 -22.99
C LYS A 69 14.17 11.36 -21.49
N SER A 70 12.97 11.48 -20.91
CA SER A 70 12.81 12.00 -19.53
C SER A 70 12.52 10.87 -18.55
N PRO A 71 13.27 10.74 -17.44
CA PRO A 71 13.05 9.70 -16.46
C PRO A 71 11.73 9.94 -15.70
N CYS A 72 11.03 8.85 -15.38
CA CYS A 72 9.88 8.93 -14.49
C CYS A 72 10.34 9.09 -13.02
N LYS A 73 9.39 9.40 -12.12
CA LYS A 73 9.69 9.54 -10.68
C LYS A 73 10.28 8.28 -10.02
N HIS A 74 9.99 7.08 -10.53
CA HIS A 74 10.54 5.83 -9.97
C HIS A 74 12.02 5.69 -10.29
N MET A 75 12.42 5.97 -11.53
CA MET A 75 13.82 5.94 -11.95
C MET A 75 14.63 6.98 -11.18
N ILE A 76 14.08 8.19 -11.00
CA ILE A 76 14.71 9.25 -10.19
C ILE A 76 14.88 8.78 -8.73
N ARG A 77 13.87 8.11 -8.16
CA ARG A 77 13.97 7.59 -6.80
C ARG A 77 15.00 6.46 -6.70
N LEU A 78 15.03 5.53 -7.66
CA LEU A 78 16.03 4.48 -7.72
C LEU A 78 17.44 5.06 -7.74
N ALA A 79 17.69 6.08 -8.56
CA ALA A 79 18.99 6.75 -8.59
C ALA A 79 19.38 7.41 -7.27
N MET A 80 18.42 8.02 -6.58
CA MET A 80 18.66 8.59 -5.24
C MET A 80 19.05 7.50 -4.25
N GLU A 81 18.37 6.35 -4.28
CA GLU A 81 18.69 5.21 -3.42
C GLU A 81 20.09 4.62 -3.73
N LEU A 82 20.47 4.61 -5.01
CA LEU A 82 21.80 4.21 -5.49
C LEU A 82 22.87 5.30 -5.36
N ASN A 83 22.57 6.43 -4.70
CA ASN A 83 23.48 7.57 -4.51
C ASN A 83 23.97 8.24 -5.81
N LEU A 84 23.32 7.99 -6.95
CA LEU A 84 23.62 8.65 -8.23
C LEU A 84 23.01 10.05 -8.34
N LEU A 85 22.02 10.36 -7.48
CA LEU A 85 21.42 11.68 -7.36
C LEU A 85 21.33 12.10 -5.89
N SER A 86 21.42 13.41 -5.64
CA SER A 86 21.22 13.97 -4.30
C SER A 86 19.85 13.63 -3.72
N LYS A 87 19.86 12.96 -2.56
CA LYS A 87 18.66 12.58 -1.79
C LYS A 87 17.88 13.81 -1.33
N GLY A 88 18.56 14.85 -0.84
CA GLY A 88 17.92 16.04 -0.26
C GLY A 88 16.92 15.66 0.83
N LYS A 89 15.72 16.26 0.84
CA LYS A 89 14.63 15.95 1.78
C LYS A 89 13.86 14.66 1.44
N MET A 90 14.57 13.60 1.09
CA MET A 90 13.96 12.29 0.79
C MET A 90 13.43 11.66 2.08
N VAL A 91 12.19 11.15 2.03
CA VAL A 91 11.60 10.40 3.14
C VAL A 91 11.51 8.93 2.72
N THR A 92 12.02 8.06 3.57
CA THR A 92 11.98 6.60 3.43
C THR A 92 11.06 6.02 4.49
N ASN A 93 10.05 5.27 4.05
CA ASN A 93 9.09 4.63 4.93
C ASN A 93 8.43 3.48 4.14
N LEU A 94 8.90 2.25 4.41
CA LEU A 94 8.48 1.05 3.70
C LEU A 94 6.97 0.78 3.91
N ASP A 95 6.48 0.93 5.14
CA ASP A 95 5.06 0.75 5.49
C ASP A 95 4.13 1.61 4.60
N THR A 96 4.51 2.86 4.36
CA THR A 96 3.73 3.76 3.50
C THR A 96 3.73 3.32 2.04
N ALA A 97 4.82 2.72 1.55
CA ALA A 97 4.90 2.18 0.20
C ALA A 97 4.12 0.87 0.06
N LEU A 98 4.28 -0.06 1.01
CA LEU A 98 3.52 -1.32 1.07
C LEU A 98 2.01 -1.06 1.15
N TYR A 99 1.58 -0.13 2.00
CA TYR A 99 0.19 0.33 2.03
C TYR A 99 -0.32 0.77 0.65
N VAL A 100 0.50 1.48 -0.13
CA VAL A 100 0.09 1.94 -1.46
C VAL A 100 -0.03 0.78 -2.45
N ALA A 101 0.84 -0.22 -2.33
CA ALA A 101 0.82 -1.42 -3.16
C ALA A 101 -0.42 -2.28 -2.87
N GLU A 102 -0.69 -2.55 -1.58
CA GLU A 102 -1.65 -3.57 -1.16
C GLU A 102 -3.11 -3.04 -1.07
N LYS A 103 -3.31 -1.71 -1.07
CA LYS A 103 -4.65 -1.11 -0.87
C LYS A 103 -5.72 -1.53 -1.87
N ARG A 104 -5.29 -1.90 -3.08
CA ARG A 104 -6.21 -2.31 -4.15
C ARG A 104 -6.65 -3.73 -3.89
N ASP A 105 -5.69 -4.61 -3.63
CA ASP A 105 -5.88 -6.03 -3.39
C ASP A 105 -6.76 -6.24 -2.14
N PHE A 106 -6.53 -5.47 -1.08
CA PHE A 106 -7.41 -5.49 0.09
C PHE A 106 -8.86 -5.08 -0.21
N ARG A 107 -9.07 -4.02 -1.01
CA ARG A 107 -10.44 -3.62 -1.37
C ARG A 107 -11.12 -4.66 -2.24
N GLN A 108 -10.35 -5.38 -3.04
CA GLN A 108 -10.85 -6.49 -3.84
C GLN A 108 -11.24 -7.65 -2.92
N HIS A 109 -10.35 -8.02 -1.99
CA HIS A 109 -10.61 -9.05 -1.00
C HIS A 109 -11.87 -8.79 -0.17
N VAL A 110 -12.11 -7.55 0.28
CA VAL A 110 -13.35 -7.20 1.00
C VAL A 110 -14.61 -7.28 0.11
N ARG A 111 -14.47 -7.08 -1.20
CA ARG A 111 -15.61 -7.16 -2.15
C ARG A 111 -15.98 -8.59 -2.53
N GLU A 112 -14.97 -9.43 -2.70
CA GLU A 112 -15.10 -10.70 -3.41
C GLU A 112 -14.61 -11.91 -2.62
N GLY A 113 -13.78 -11.68 -1.59
CA GLY A 113 -13.25 -12.74 -0.74
C GLY A 113 -14.29 -13.32 0.20
N ASP A 114 -13.86 -14.16 1.12
CA ASP A 114 -14.74 -14.81 2.10
C ASP A 114 -15.61 -13.81 2.90
N LEU A 115 -16.86 -14.20 3.17
CA LEU A 115 -17.85 -13.36 3.84
C LEU A 115 -17.51 -13.18 5.33
N LEU A 116 -17.10 -14.24 6.02
CA LEU A 116 -16.75 -14.19 7.43
C LEU A 116 -15.55 -13.25 7.65
N ASN A 117 -14.51 -13.38 6.84
CA ASN A 117 -13.38 -12.44 6.83
C ASN A 117 -13.82 -10.99 6.58
N THR A 118 -14.77 -10.78 5.66
CA THR A 118 -15.31 -9.44 5.36
C THR A 118 -16.05 -8.86 6.58
N VAL A 119 -16.84 -9.67 7.28
CA VAL A 119 -17.53 -9.29 8.53
C VAL A 119 -16.50 -8.91 9.60
N CYS A 120 -15.51 -9.77 9.84
CA CYS A 120 -14.45 -9.52 10.83
C CYS A 120 -13.68 -8.23 10.56
N ILE A 121 -13.27 -7.99 9.30
CA ILE A 121 -12.60 -6.75 8.89
C ILE A 121 -13.49 -5.53 9.14
N ALA A 122 -14.77 -5.61 8.78
CA ALA A 122 -15.71 -4.50 8.92
C ALA A 122 -15.97 -4.16 10.38
N LYS A 123 -16.22 -5.17 11.22
CA LYS A 123 -16.36 -5.04 12.68
C LYS A 123 -15.13 -4.36 13.27
N PHE A 124 -13.94 -4.96 13.06
CA PHE A 124 -12.69 -4.45 13.61
C PHE A 124 -12.42 -2.99 13.22
N LEU A 125 -12.54 -2.65 11.92
CA LEU A 125 -12.31 -1.28 11.46
C LEU A 125 -13.36 -0.30 11.99
N ASN A 126 -14.61 -0.74 12.16
CA ASN A 126 -15.66 0.12 12.71
C ASN A 126 -15.40 0.42 14.19
N GLU A 127 -15.06 -0.59 14.99
CA GLU A 127 -14.72 -0.44 16.40
C GLU A 127 -13.49 0.45 16.58
N LEU A 128 -12.39 0.13 15.89
CA LEU A 128 -11.13 0.85 15.97
C LEU A 128 -11.28 2.36 15.72
N TYR A 129 -12.11 2.76 14.75
CA TYR A 129 -12.27 4.17 14.35
C TYR A 129 -13.47 4.89 14.96
N THR A 130 -14.31 4.18 15.71
CA THR A 130 -15.47 4.72 16.44
C THR A 130 -15.17 4.78 17.93
N LYS A 131 -14.75 3.64 18.54
CA LYS A 131 -14.38 3.53 19.95
C LYS A 131 -12.97 4.08 20.23
N GLY A 132 -12.11 4.13 19.21
CA GLY A 132 -10.73 4.65 19.34
C GLY A 132 -9.70 3.58 19.73
N SER A 133 -10.16 2.36 19.95
CA SER A 133 -9.34 1.16 20.11
C SER A 133 -10.15 -0.09 19.71
N ALA A 134 -9.46 -1.20 19.51
CA ALA A 134 -10.06 -2.52 19.33
C ALA A 134 -9.15 -3.60 19.89
N GLU A 135 -9.71 -4.70 20.40
CA GLU A 135 -8.95 -5.86 20.84
C GLU A 135 -8.46 -6.69 19.63
N ILE A 136 -7.29 -7.31 19.77
CA ILE A 136 -6.69 -8.18 18.75
C ILE A 136 -6.74 -9.62 19.27
N GLU A 137 -7.64 -10.43 18.72
CA GLU A 137 -7.67 -11.87 18.93
C GLU A 137 -6.66 -12.55 17.98
N SER A 138 -5.55 -13.02 18.54
CA SER A 138 -4.38 -13.61 17.85
C SER A 138 -3.63 -12.66 16.88
N ILE A 139 -2.38 -12.33 17.24
CA ILE A 139 -1.55 -11.33 16.55
C ILE A 139 -0.98 -11.84 15.21
N GLU A 140 -0.83 -13.15 15.04
CA GLU A 140 -0.10 -13.73 13.91
C GLU A 140 -0.86 -13.60 12.58
N VAL A 141 -2.18 -13.81 12.59
CA VAL A 141 -3.02 -13.67 11.38
C VAL A 141 -3.07 -12.21 10.89
N ILE A 142 -2.93 -11.24 11.80
CA ILE A 142 -3.05 -9.82 11.45
C ILE A 142 -1.71 -9.22 10.97
N LYS A 143 -0.57 -9.76 11.40
CA LYS A 143 0.77 -9.26 11.01
C LYS A 143 1.01 -9.31 9.50
N ASP A 144 0.45 -10.31 8.81
CA ASP A 144 0.52 -10.44 7.35
C ASP A 144 -0.76 -9.98 6.63
N SER A 145 -1.74 -9.48 7.40
CA SER A 145 -2.97 -8.90 6.88
C SER A 145 -2.80 -7.43 6.53
N TYR A 146 -3.50 -6.98 5.49
CA TYR A 146 -3.57 -5.55 5.16
C TYR A 146 -4.14 -4.68 6.30
N ILE A 147 -4.88 -5.28 7.24
CA ILE A 147 -5.44 -4.57 8.40
C ILE A 147 -4.32 -3.90 9.21
N ARG A 148 -3.09 -4.45 9.23
CA ARG A 148 -1.92 -3.89 9.93
C ARG A 148 -1.63 -2.43 9.61
N PHE A 149 -2.00 -1.95 8.41
CA PHE A 149 -1.76 -0.56 8.03
C PHE A 149 -2.72 0.45 8.65
N PHE A 150 -3.74 0.01 9.37
CA PHE A 150 -4.75 0.86 9.98
C PHE A 150 -4.51 1.15 11.45
N TYR A 151 -3.63 0.41 12.13
CA TYR A 151 -3.43 0.55 13.56
C TYR A 151 -1.96 0.46 13.97
N ILE A 152 -1.71 0.89 15.20
CA ILE A 152 -0.51 0.58 15.99
C ILE A 152 -0.96 -0.20 17.22
N THR A 153 -0.09 -1.00 17.83
CA THR A 153 -0.45 -1.81 18.99
C THR A 153 0.00 -1.19 20.31
N SER A 154 -0.65 -1.58 21.39
CA SER A 154 -0.11 -1.49 22.75
C SER A 154 1.19 -2.29 22.88
N ALA A 155 1.91 -2.07 23.98
CA ALA A 155 3.18 -2.76 24.25
C ALA A 155 3.03 -4.28 24.37
N ASP A 156 1.91 -4.74 24.92
CA ASP A 156 1.56 -6.17 25.03
C ASP A 156 0.95 -6.76 23.73
N GLY A 157 0.75 -5.94 22.71
CA GLY A 157 0.20 -6.36 21.42
C GLY A 157 -1.30 -6.64 21.40
N LYS A 158 -2.01 -6.50 22.53
CA LYS A 158 -3.42 -6.91 22.67
C LYS A 158 -4.42 -5.87 22.17
N ILE A 159 -4.04 -4.59 22.18
CA ILE A 159 -4.92 -3.47 21.84
C ILE A 159 -4.41 -2.76 20.60
N ALA A 160 -5.28 -2.57 19.62
CA ALA A 160 -5.06 -1.75 18.44
C ALA A 160 -5.51 -0.30 18.67
N TYR A 161 -4.70 0.67 18.24
CA TYR A 161 -5.05 2.09 18.19
C TYR A 161 -5.02 2.64 16.76
N PRO A 162 -5.97 3.49 16.35
CA PRO A 162 -6.13 3.90 14.97
C PRO A 162 -5.00 4.81 14.48
N ILE A 163 -4.45 4.46 13.32
CA ILE A 163 -3.65 5.38 12.52
C ILE A 163 -4.63 6.40 11.89
N ARG A 164 -4.72 7.59 12.49
CA ARG A 164 -5.71 8.63 12.12
C ARG A 164 -5.72 9.00 10.63
N LYS A 165 -4.55 9.07 9.98
CA LYS A 165 -4.42 9.35 8.53
C LYS A 165 -5.12 8.33 7.62
N ARG A 166 -5.52 7.16 8.14
CA ARG A 166 -6.19 6.08 7.39
C ARG A 166 -7.70 6.05 7.58
N ARG A 167 -8.29 6.89 8.45
CA ARG A 167 -9.73 6.93 8.76
C ARG A 167 -10.63 6.96 7.52
N LYS A 168 -10.31 7.80 6.54
CA LYS A 168 -11.08 7.89 5.28
C LYS A 168 -11.08 6.58 4.49
N ASN A 169 -9.99 5.83 4.53
CA ASN A 169 -9.89 4.54 3.83
C ASN A 169 -10.54 3.41 4.64
N ALA A 170 -10.48 3.46 5.98
CA ALA A 170 -11.19 2.51 6.84
C ALA A 170 -12.70 2.63 6.62
N ARG A 171 -13.26 3.84 6.73
CA ARG A 171 -14.69 4.12 6.46
C ARG A 171 -15.14 3.69 5.07
N LYS A 172 -14.29 3.87 4.05
CA LYS A 172 -14.59 3.37 2.69
C LYS A 172 -14.66 1.85 2.62
N THR A 173 -13.81 1.17 3.37
CA THR A 173 -13.77 -0.29 3.44
C THR A 173 -15.01 -0.82 4.15
N VAL A 174 -15.36 -0.26 5.31
CA VAL A 174 -16.60 -0.59 6.02
C VAL A 174 -17.80 -0.36 5.09
N LYS A 175 -17.89 0.78 4.39
CA LYS A 175 -18.97 1.03 3.42
C LYS A 175 -19.03 0.02 2.28
N ILE A 176 -17.90 -0.53 1.85
CA ILE A 176 -17.87 -1.61 0.84
C ILE A 176 -18.47 -2.89 1.44
N ALA A 177 -18.03 -3.28 2.63
CA ALA A 177 -18.57 -4.44 3.35
C ALA A 177 -20.08 -4.29 3.61
N THR A 178 -20.53 -3.12 4.09
CA THR A 178 -21.96 -2.82 4.32
C THR A 178 -22.81 -2.96 3.05
N ARG A 179 -22.28 -2.57 1.89
CA ARG A 179 -23.00 -2.72 0.61
C ARG A 179 -23.14 -4.17 0.18
N ARG A 180 -22.18 -5.02 0.58
CA ARG A 180 -22.16 -6.44 0.26
C ARG A 180 -23.03 -7.26 1.22
N LEU A 181 -22.92 -6.96 2.51
CA LEU A 181 -23.51 -7.74 3.60
C LEU A 181 -24.88 -7.22 4.07
N GLY A 182 -25.24 -6.00 3.69
CA GLY A 182 -26.35 -5.27 4.27
C GLY A 182 -25.93 -4.45 5.49
N ARG A 183 -26.67 -3.36 5.72
CA ARG A 183 -26.45 -2.48 6.89
C ARG A 183 -26.83 -3.16 8.20
N TRP A 184 -27.97 -3.83 8.19
CA TRP A 184 -28.51 -4.51 9.37
C TRP A 184 -27.49 -5.45 10.02
N LEU A 185 -26.79 -6.27 9.24
CA LEU A 185 -25.79 -7.22 9.77
C LEU A 185 -24.67 -6.55 10.60
N LEU A 186 -24.29 -5.31 10.27
CA LEU A 186 -23.17 -4.63 10.92
C LEU A 186 -23.62 -3.68 12.04
N GLU A 187 -24.90 -3.35 12.13
CA GLU A 187 -25.48 -2.45 13.12
C GLU A 187 -26.24 -3.18 14.22
N ASP A 188 -26.72 -4.40 13.97
CA ASP A 188 -27.40 -5.26 14.93
C ASP A 188 -26.42 -6.26 15.57
N GLU A 189 -26.24 -6.15 16.89
CA GLU A 189 -25.29 -6.95 17.65
C GLU A 189 -25.64 -8.45 17.66
N ASN A 190 -26.94 -8.79 17.70
CA ASN A 190 -27.39 -10.18 17.67
C ASN A 190 -27.11 -10.81 16.30
N ALA A 191 -27.42 -10.09 15.22
CA ALA A 191 -27.15 -10.53 13.85
C ALA A 191 -25.65 -10.73 13.62
N LEU A 192 -24.83 -9.79 14.10
CA LEU A 192 -23.37 -9.87 13.98
C LEU A 192 -22.81 -11.08 14.75
N ASN A 193 -23.26 -11.29 15.99
CA ASN A 193 -22.82 -12.42 16.81
C ASN A 193 -23.27 -13.76 16.22
N ALA A 194 -24.48 -13.84 15.66
CA ALA A 194 -24.94 -15.04 14.97
C ALA A 194 -24.06 -15.37 13.75
N ALA A 195 -23.68 -14.37 12.97
CA ALA A 195 -22.80 -14.57 11.80
C ALA A 195 -21.36 -14.97 12.20
N LEU A 196 -20.83 -14.43 13.29
CA LEU A 196 -19.48 -14.76 13.76
C LEU A 196 -19.37 -16.16 14.36
N ASN A 197 -20.45 -16.67 14.97
CA ASN A 197 -20.49 -17.97 15.64
C ASN A 197 -21.08 -19.08 14.76
N TYR A 198 -21.29 -18.82 13.46
CA TYR A 198 -21.82 -19.82 12.54
C TYR A 198 -20.81 -20.97 12.41
N THR A 199 -21.28 -22.18 12.69
CA THR A 199 -20.56 -23.43 12.44
C THR A 199 -21.34 -24.20 11.39
N GLU A 200 -20.67 -24.62 10.31
CA GLU A 200 -21.28 -25.56 9.36
C GLU A 200 -21.57 -26.86 10.12
N GLN A 201 -22.85 -27.24 10.18
CA GLN A 201 -23.28 -28.53 10.71
C GLN A 201 -22.95 -29.65 9.72
#